data_AF-A0A6C0JGD5-F1
#
_entry.id   AF-A0A6C0JGD5-F1
#
_cell.length_a   1.000
_cell.length_b   1.000
_cell.length_c   1.000
_cell.angle_alpha   90.00
_cell.angle_beta   90.00
_cell.angle_gamma   90.00
#
_symmetry.space_group_name_H-M   'P 1'
#
loop_
_entity.id
_entity.type
_entity.pdbx_description
1 polymer ?
#
loop_
_entity_poly.entity_id
_entity_poly.type
_entity_poly.pdbx_seq_one_letter_code
_entity_poly.pdbx_strand_id
1 'polypeptide(L)'
;MDSYIGSYGYTIHKKYISSEQVKKITSDLTVKPNIHNGMPSQSVTSFPVYRESSSKYYVPKFYGIEHFGSVQTRLKENSLANDLLFVGSLREYQNTIVDKYINIAHNGQDIGGGGLLEIDTGLGKTVIAINIIAKLKVKTLIVVHKEFLLNQWIERLNEFTPAAKIGRIQGKIMDTEGKDVVIAMLQSISMKDYNPDIFKQFGLMVIDEVHHMGAEVFSNALSKVVTKYTLGLSATMNRKDGLAKVFKMFLGPIIHTEKRELSMNQVNVRCLQYFTRDEEFNETSYDYRGKTQYSKMISKLCSYNHRSEYILRYICELLREDPKQQIMILAHNKCLLKYFYDSIVSRNIANQSVGYYVGGMKESDLKISEKKTIVIATYSMASEGLDIKTLTTLVLATPKTDVVQAVGRILRVKHANPLVIDVIDSHEIFKRQFSQRKRFYKSQEYGISFISSNLGSFDKKHWQTKMYKDVESKQRDKNTVNCERKTSATYNAPPELLKILNTPVNMYDDDDDALNSYLNTDEECHIEV
;
A
#
# COMPACT_ATOMS: atom_id res chain seq x y z
N MET A 1 -3.08 -0.81 44.28
CA MET A 1 -4.19 -0.96 43.31
C MET A 1 -4.38 -2.43 43.04
N ASP A 2 -5.59 -2.97 43.16
CA ASP A 2 -5.90 -4.35 42.71
C ASP A 2 -6.18 -4.39 41.20
N SER A 3 -5.27 -3.79 40.42
CA SER A 3 -5.35 -3.75 38.97
C SER A 3 -4.68 -4.99 38.39
N TYR A 4 -5.19 -5.49 37.27
CA TYR A 4 -4.63 -6.68 36.61
C TYR A 4 -4.86 -6.61 35.10
N ILE A 5 -4.06 -7.36 34.35
CA ILE A 5 -4.28 -7.53 32.91
C ILE A 5 -5.07 -8.83 32.69
N GLY A 6 -6.24 -8.73 32.05
CA GLY A 6 -7.12 -9.88 31.78
C GLY A 6 -7.70 -9.84 30.37
N SER A 7 -8.71 -10.67 30.11
CA SER A 7 -9.30 -10.85 28.77
C SER A 7 -9.96 -9.59 28.17
N TYR A 8 -10.09 -8.51 28.94
CA TYR A 8 -10.63 -7.22 28.51
C TYR A 8 -9.59 -6.10 28.50
N GLY A 9 -8.31 -6.43 28.69
CA GLY A 9 -7.21 -5.47 28.73
C GLY A 9 -6.77 -5.17 30.16
N TYR A 10 -6.26 -3.95 30.36
CA TYR A 10 -5.85 -3.48 31.68
C TYR A 10 -7.09 -3.08 32.48
N THR A 11 -7.33 -3.80 33.57
CA THR A 11 -8.54 -3.65 34.38
C THR A 11 -8.25 -2.81 35.62
N ILE A 12 -9.03 -1.75 35.81
CA ILE A 12 -8.92 -0.82 36.93
C ILE A 12 -10.22 -0.83 37.72
N HIS A 13 -10.13 -1.09 39.03
CA HIS A 13 -11.28 -1.01 39.91
C HIS A 13 -11.64 0.44 40.25
N LYS A 14 -12.92 0.80 40.07
CA LYS A 14 -13.43 2.17 40.34
C LYS A 14 -13.23 2.64 41.78
N LYS A 15 -13.17 1.71 42.75
CA LYS A 15 -12.87 2.03 44.15
C LYS A 15 -11.46 2.59 44.39
N TYR A 16 -10.55 2.47 43.42
CA TYR A 16 -9.14 2.87 43.56
C TYR A 16 -8.72 3.94 42.56
N ILE A 17 -9.67 4.57 41.85
CA ILE A 17 -9.38 5.60 40.84
C ILE A 17 -9.92 6.95 41.31
N SER A 18 -9.13 8.01 41.18
CA SER A 18 -9.57 9.37 41.51
C SER A 18 -10.44 9.96 40.39
N SER A 19 -11.29 10.95 40.71
CA SER A 19 -12.10 11.66 39.71
C SER A 19 -11.24 12.32 38.62
N GLU A 20 -10.01 12.73 38.94
CA GLU A 20 -9.05 13.28 37.98
C GLU A 20 -8.52 12.21 37.03
N GLN A 21 -8.17 11.03 37.54
CA GLN A 21 -7.77 9.89 36.72
C GLN A 21 -8.89 9.41 35.81
N VAL A 22 -10.15 9.41 36.27
CA VAL A 22 -11.32 9.12 35.42
C VAL A 22 -11.42 10.12 34.28
N LYS A 23 -11.35 11.43 34.56
CA LYS A 23 -11.36 12.49 33.53
C LYS A 23 -10.23 12.30 32.52
N LYS A 24 -9.04 11.90 32.98
CA LYS A 24 -7.90 11.62 32.11
C LYS A 24 -8.16 10.43 31.19
N ILE A 25 -8.64 9.30 31.74
CA ILE A 25 -9.01 8.12 30.94
C ILE A 25 -10.05 8.49 29.88
N THR A 26 -11.13 9.18 30.27
CA THR A 26 -12.20 9.51 29.33
C THR A 26 -11.72 10.50 28.26
N SER A 27 -10.87 11.45 28.60
CA SER A 27 -10.26 12.39 27.65
C SER A 27 -9.29 11.70 26.68
N ASP A 28 -8.35 10.91 27.19
CA ASP A 28 -7.29 10.29 26.40
C ASP A 28 -7.81 9.20 25.46
N LEU A 29 -8.82 8.45 25.92
CA LEU A 29 -9.38 7.29 25.24
C LEU A 29 -10.70 7.58 24.54
N THR A 30 -11.18 8.83 24.52
CA THR A 30 -12.25 9.24 23.59
C THR A 30 -11.60 9.89 22.38
N VAL A 31 -11.53 9.14 21.27
CA VAL A 31 -10.77 9.57 20.09
C VAL A 31 -11.70 10.04 18.98
N LYS A 32 -11.22 11.00 18.20
CA LYS A 32 -11.91 11.55 17.03
C LYS A 32 -10.95 11.54 15.83
N PRO A 33 -11.29 10.86 14.72
CA PRO A 33 -10.50 10.91 13.49
C PRO A 33 -10.42 12.33 12.91
N ASN A 34 -9.22 12.77 12.53
CA ASN A 34 -9.03 14.02 11.78
C ASN A 34 -9.34 13.80 10.29
N ILE A 35 -10.30 14.53 9.75
CA ILE A 35 -10.59 14.54 8.30
C ILE A 35 -9.79 15.66 7.66
N HIS A 36 -8.81 15.33 6.81
CA HIS A 36 -8.21 16.31 5.90
C HIS A 36 -9.09 16.45 4.64
N ASN A 37 -9.74 17.61 4.51
CA ASN A 37 -10.43 18.15 3.34
C ASN A 37 -11.36 17.23 2.54
N GLY A 38 -12.67 17.35 2.80
CA GLY A 38 -13.58 17.70 1.71
C GLY A 38 -14.65 16.71 1.24
N MET A 39 -14.94 15.63 1.96
CA MET A 39 -16.21 14.93 1.75
C MET A 39 -17.32 15.59 2.61
N PRO A 40 -18.59 15.55 2.18
CA PRO A 40 -19.70 16.00 3.01
C PRO A 40 -19.67 15.23 4.34
N SER A 41 -19.98 15.95 5.41
CA SER A 41 -20.13 15.46 6.77
C SER A 41 -21.08 14.26 6.83
N GLN A 42 -20.57 13.04 6.66
CA GLN A 42 -20.98 11.97 7.55
C GLN A 42 -20.32 12.30 8.88
N SER A 43 -21.13 12.58 9.90
CA SER A 43 -20.70 12.98 11.23
C SER A 43 -19.69 11.97 11.77
N VAL A 44 -18.39 12.29 11.68
CA VAL A 44 -17.37 11.49 12.33
C VAL A 44 -17.55 11.69 13.82
N THR A 45 -18.22 10.72 14.44
CA THR A 45 -18.49 10.66 15.86
C THR A 45 -17.21 10.29 16.59
N SER A 46 -17.00 10.90 17.75
CA SER A 46 -15.99 10.42 18.68
C SER A 46 -16.41 9.05 19.20
N PHE A 47 -15.46 8.15 19.43
CA PHE A 47 -15.73 6.83 19.99
C PHE A 47 -14.77 6.55 21.15
N PRO A 48 -15.24 5.84 22.20
CA PRO A 48 -14.39 5.41 23.29
C PRO A 48 -13.53 4.20 22.89
N VAL A 49 -12.28 4.22 23.34
CA VAL A 49 -11.28 3.15 23.20
C VAL A 49 -11.14 2.37 24.52
N TYR A 50 -12.02 2.63 25.47
CA TYR A 50 -12.13 1.94 26.75
C TYR A 50 -13.54 1.38 26.92
N ARG A 51 -13.70 0.44 27.85
CA ARG A 51 -14.99 -0.06 28.29
C ARG A 51 -15.18 0.19 29.77
N GLU A 52 -16.42 0.26 30.19
CA GLU A 52 -16.80 0.52 31.57
C GLU A 52 -17.89 -0.47 32.00
N SER A 53 -17.80 -0.91 33.25
CA SER A 53 -18.85 -1.65 33.94
C SER A 53 -19.24 -0.90 35.21
N SER A 54 -20.21 -1.40 35.97
CA SER A 54 -20.60 -0.81 37.25
C SER A 54 -19.43 -0.61 38.22
N SER A 55 -18.43 -1.50 38.21
CA SER A 55 -17.34 -1.52 39.19
C SER A 55 -15.93 -1.33 38.63
N LYS A 56 -15.74 -1.38 37.30
CA LYS A 56 -14.42 -1.42 36.67
C LYS A 56 -14.35 -0.62 35.37
N TYR A 57 -13.16 -0.07 35.08
CA TYR A 57 -12.73 0.39 33.77
C TYR A 57 -11.82 -0.66 33.11
N TYR A 58 -11.96 -0.81 31.80
CA TYR A 58 -11.13 -1.67 30.97
C TYR A 58 -10.48 -0.79 29.90
N VAL A 59 -9.17 -0.65 29.97
CA VAL A 59 -8.39 0.19 29.04
C VAL A 59 -7.40 -0.67 28.25
N PRO A 60 -6.90 -0.18 27.10
CA PRO A 60 -5.91 -0.91 26.31
C PRO A 60 -4.67 -1.29 27.16
N LYS A 61 -4.11 -2.48 26.89
CA LYS A 61 -3.02 -3.07 27.70
C LYS A 61 -1.87 -2.11 27.94
N PHE A 62 -1.30 -1.55 26.87
CA PHE A 62 -0.10 -0.71 26.98
C PHE A 62 -0.41 0.70 27.45
N TYR A 63 -1.61 1.24 27.16
CA TYR A 63 -2.06 2.48 27.80
C TYR A 63 -2.10 2.34 29.32
N GLY A 64 -2.68 1.24 29.81
CA GLY A 64 -2.77 0.94 31.24
C GLY A 64 -1.39 0.81 31.89
N ILE A 65 -0.47 0.06 31.25
CA ILE A 65 0.91 -0.10 31.74
C ILE A 65 1.63 1.24 31.82
N GLU A 66 1.52 2.07 30.77
CA GLU A 66 2.19 3.37 30.70
C GLU A 66 1.68 4.36 31.78
N HIS A 67 0.37 4.34 32.07
CA HIS A 67 -0.26 5.34 32.94
C HIS A 67 -0.45 4.89 34.39
N PHE A 68 -0.55 3.59 34.64
CA PHE A 68 -0.86 3.01 35.96
C PHE A 68 0.17 2.00 36.44
N GLY A 69 1.22 1.73 35.65
CA GLY A 69 2.31 0.84 36.01
C GLY A 69 2.07 -0.62 35.63
N SER A 70 3.07 -1.45 35.89
CA SER A 70 3.02 -2.89 35.59
C SER A 70 2.24 -3.65 36.67
N VAL A 71 1.42 -4.61 36.25
CA VAL A 71 0.57 -5.43 37.14
C VAL A 71 0.60 -6.89 36.72
N GLN A 72 0.16 -7.79 37.61
CA GLN A 72 0.08 -9.20 37.30
C GLN A 72 -0.85 -9.47 36.10
N THR A 73 -0.40 -10.34 35.20
CA THR A 73 -1.20 -10.83 34.08
C THR A 73 -1.99 -12.07 34.48
N ARG A 74 -3.28 -12.10 34.11
CA ARG A 74 -4.16 -13.29 34.19
C ARG A 74 -4.35 -13.94 32.82
N LEU A 75 -3.60 -13.48 31.82
CA LEU A 75 -3.67 -14.00 30.46
C LEU A 75 -2.91 -15.32 30.37
N LYS A 76 -3.50 -16.27 29.65
CA LYS A 76 -2.88 -17.56 29.38
C LYS A 76 -1.97 -17.46 28.15
N GLU A 77 -0.89 -18.21 28.19
CA GLU A 77 0.05 -18.32 27.08
C GLU A 77 -0.32 -19.47 26.12
N ASN A 78 -0.98 -20.53 26.62
CA ASN A 78 -1.37 -21.74 25.89
C ASN A 78 -0.26 -22.21 24.92
N SER A 79 0.85 -22.65 25.51
CA SER A 79 1.97 -23.26 24.80
C SER A 79 1.50 -24.46 23.97
N LEU A 80 2.04 -24.57 22.77
CA LEU A 80 1.74 -25.67 21.86
C LEU A 80 2.54 -26.91 22.27
N ALA A 81 1.91 -28.08 22.23
CA ALA A 81 2.54 -29.36 22.56
C ALA A 81 3.48 -29.86 21.45
N ASN A 82 3.27 -29.41 20.21
CA ASN A 82 4.09 -29.77 19.06
C ASN A 82 5.13 -28.68 18.79
N ASP A 83 6.32 -29.08 18.34
CA ASP A 83 7.33 -28.13 17.86
C ASP A 83 6.86 -27.51 16.55
N LEU A 84 6.43 -26.25 16.62
CA LEU A 84 6.13 -25.43 15.45
C LEU A 84 7.46 -25.03 14.81
N LEU A 85 7.98 -25.89 13.94
CA LEU A 85 9.28 -25.73 13.31
C LEU A 85 9.22 -24.77 12.12
N PHE A 86 10.14 -23.81 12.11
CA PHE A 86 10.38 -22.92 10.97
C PHE A 86 11.31 -23.62 9.97
N VAL A 87 10.87 -23.71 8.71
CA VAL A 87 11.64 -24.27 7.59
C VAL A 87 12.20 -23.13 6.74
N GLY A 88 13.52 -23.11 6.56
CA GLY A 88 14.23 -22.09 5.79
C GLY A 88 15.17 -21.25 6.65
N SER A 89 15.73 -20.19 6.07
CA SER A 89 16.65 -19.28 6.75
C SER A 89 16.21 -17.82 6.62
N LEU A 90 16.46 -17.06 7.68
CA LEU A 90 16.28 -15.62 7.70
C LEU A 90 17.55 -14.93 7.20
N ARG A 91 17.38 -13.75 6.59
CA ARG A 91 18.49 -12.84 6.31
C ARG A 91 19.02 -12.25 7.62
N GLU A 92 20.27 -11.80 7.63
CA GLU A 92 20.94 -11.30 8.84
C GLU A 92 20.14 -10.20 9.55
N TYR A 93 19.71 -9.16 8.83
CA TYR A 93 18.88 -8.08 9.40
C TYR A 93 17.54 -8.61 9.96
N GLN A 94 16.98 -9.67 9.37
CA GLN A 94 15.73 -10.27 9.85
C GLN A 94 15.94 -10.99 11.18
N ASN A 95 17.09 -11.67 11.37
CA ASN A 95 17.43 -12.28 12.66
C ASN A 95 17.50 -11.23 13.76
N THR A 96 18.16 -10.08 13.51
CA THR A 96 18.23 -8.98 14.48
C THR A 96 16.84 -8.49 14.92
N ILE A 97 15.91 -8.37 13.96
CA ILE A 97 14.53 -7.96 14.24
C ILE A 97 13.79 -8.99 15.10
N VAL A 98 13.91 -10.27 14.74
CA VAL A 98 13.28 -11.37 15.47
C VAL A 98 13.82 -11.44 16.90
N ASP A 99 15.14 -11.41 17.07
CA ASP A 99 15.76 -11.55 18.39
C ASP A 99 15.41 -10.37 19.30
N LYS A 100 15.29 -9.17 18.74
CA LYS A 100 14.80 -8.00 19.48
C LYS A 100 13.38 -8.20 19.99
N TYR A 101 12.47 -8.72 19.16
CA TYR A 101 11.09 -9.02 19.58
C TYR A 101 11.06 -10.12 20.65
N ILE A 102 11.80 -11.21 20.45
CA ILE A 102 11.85 -12.35 21.37
C ILE A 102 12.41 -11.94 22.74
N ASN A 103 13.45 -11.10 22.77
CA ASN A 103 13.97 -10.54 24.01
C ASN A 103 12.92 -9.70 24.76
N ILE A 104 12.15 -8.88 24.05
CA ILE A 104 11.04 -8.11 24.67
C ILE A 104 9.94 -9.05 25.20
N ALA A 105 9.62 -10.10 24.45
CA ALA A 105 8.61 -11.08 24.86
C ALA A 105 9.04 -11.88 26.11
N HIS A 106 10.29 -12.32 26.18
CA HIS A 106 10.83 -13.06 27.33
C HIS A 106 11.13 -12.17 28.53
N ASN A 107 11.73 -11.00 28.34
CA ASN A 107 12.03 -10.08 29.45
C ASN A 107 10.75 -9.50 30.08
N GLY A 108 9.64 -9.49 29.33
CA GLY A 108 8.32 -9.13 29.83
C GLY A 108 7.52 -10.29 30.45
N GLN A 109 8.17 -11.40 30.85
CA GLN A 109 7.52 -12.68 31.20
C GLN A 109 6.27 -12.58 32.10
N ASP A 110 6.27 -11.67 33.09
CA ASP A 110 5.17 -11.49 34.06
C ASP A 110 3.98 -10.66 33.54
N ILE A 111 4.20 -9.87 32.49
CA ILE A 111 3.22 -8.90 31.94
C ILE A 111 2.82 -9.24 30.50
N GLY A 112 3.64 -10.07 29.84
CA GLY A 112 3.66 -10.31 28.40
C GLY A 112 4.25 -9.15 27.61
N GLY A 113 4.92 -9.45 26.50
CA GLY A 113 5.54 -8.44 25.63
C GLY A 113 4.65 -8.01 24.46
N GLY A 114 5.08 -6.98 23.75
CA GLY A 114 4.52 -6.66 22.45
C GLY A 114 5.08 -5.38 21.86
N GLY A 115 4.85 -5.21 20.57
CA GLY A 115 5.33 -4.03 19.87
C GLY A 115 4.96 -4.01 18.40
N LEU A 116 5.31 -2.88 17.79
CA LEU A 116 5.12 -2.60 16.38
C LEU A 116 6.45 -2.73 15.64
N LEU A 117 6.44 -3.48 14.54
CA LEU A 117 7.52 -3.55 13.56
C LEU A 117 7.14 -2.69 12.36
N GLU A 118 7.88 -1.61 12.15
CA GLU A 118 7.77 -0.75 10.98
C GLU A 118 8.81 -1.19 9.95
N ILE A 119 8.40 -1.96 8.96
CA ILE A 119 9.33 -2.59 8.01
C ILE A 119 8.90 -2.23 6.59
N ASP A 120 9.81 -1.78 5.75
CA ASP A 120 9.45 -1.48 4.37
C ASP A 120 8.91 -2.70 3.60
N THR A 121 8.06 -2.44 2.62
CA THR A 121 7.52 -3.51 1.77
C THR A 121 8.65 -4.25 1.03
N GLY A 122 8.56 -5.58 0.97
CA GLY A 122 9.56 -6.44 0.31
C GLY A 122 10.74 -6.88 1.19
N LEU A 123 10.82 -6.41 2.44
CA LEU A 123 11.85 -6.87 3.40
C LEU A 123 11.46 -8.13 4.19
N GLY A 124 10.33 -8.76 3.87
CA GLY A 124 9.95 -10.08 4.38
C GLY A 124 9.23 -10.06 5.73
N LYS A 125 8.36 -9.08 6.00
CA LYS A 125 7.54 -8.99 7.23
C LYS A 125 6.86 -10.29 7.64
N THR A 126 6.19 -10.93 6.68
CA THR A 126 5.44 -12.17 6.93
C THR A 126 6.38 -13.27 7.40
N VAL A 127 7.56 -13.40 6.78
CA VAL A 127 8.56 -14.41 7.15
C VAL A 127 9.12 -14.14 8.56
N ILE A 128 9.41 -12.87 8.88
CA ILE A 128 9.83 -12.45 10.23
C ILE A 128 8.78 -12.85 11.27
N ALA A 129 7.52 -12.54 11.00
CA ALA A 129 6.42 -12.85 11.91
C ALA A 129 6.19 -14.36 12.07
N ILE A 130 6.27 -15.14 10.99
CA ILE A 130 6.18 -16.62 11.07
C ILE A 130 7.33 -17.19 11.90
N ASN A 131 8.54 -16.65 11.76
CA ASN A 131 9.66 -17.07 12.60
C ASN A 131 9.45 -16.73 14.08
N ILE A 132 8.89 -15.55 14.39
CA ILE A 132 8.49 -15.18 15.76
C ILE A 132 7.44 -16.16 16.31
N ILE A 133 6.43 -16.53 15.51
CA ILE A 133 5.40 -17.51 15.89
C ILE A 133 6.05 -18.85 16.25
N ALA A 134 6.96 -19.34 15.40
CA ALA A 134 7.69 -20.58 15.60
C ALA A 134 8.61 -20.54 16.84
N LYS A 135 9.24 -19.39 17.14
CA LYS A 135 10.09 -19.23 18.34
C LYS A 135 9.27 -19.14 19.63
N LEU A 136 8.12 -18.46 19.62
CA LEU A 136 7.27 -18.34 20.81
C LEU A 136 6.51 -19.63 21.14
N LYS A 137 6.17 -20.45 20.14
CA LYS A 137 5.48 -21.75 20.33
C LYS A 137 4.17 -21.65 21.12
N VAL A 138 3.41 -20.59 20.87
CA VAL A 138 2.09 -20.36 21.48
C VAL A 138 1.01 -20.36 20.42
N LYS A 139 -0.19 -20.78 20.80
CA LYS A 139 -1.33 -20.70 19.89
C LYS A 139 -1.54 -19.27 19.43
N THR A 140 -1.52 -19.05 18.11
CA THR A 140 -1.44 -17.71 17.52
C THR A 140 -2.71 -17.34 16.76
N LEU A 141 -3.17 -16.10 16.95
CA LEU A 141 -4.18 -15.46 16.12
C LEU A 141 -3.52 -14.43 15.21
N ILE A 142 -3.70 -14.56 13.90
CA ILE A 142 -3.28 -13.57 12.90
C ILE A 142 -4.52 -12.80 12.46
N VAL A 143 -4.51 -11.47 12.56
CA VAL A 143 -5.62 -10.60 12.19
C VAL A 143 -5.27 -9.84 10.92
N VAL A 144 -6.13 -9.99 9.90
CA VAL A 144 -6.00 -9.33 8.60
C VAL A 144 -7.29 -8.61 8.24
N HIS A 145 -7.23 -7.63 7.33
CA HIS A 145 -8.39 -6.82 6.97
C HIS A 145 -8.94 -7.11 5.56
N LYS A 146 -8.25 -7.96 4.76
CA LYS A 146 -8.63 -8.32 3.39
C LYS A 146 -8.40 -9.81 3.14
N GLU A 147 -9.27 -10.41 2.33
CA GLU A 147 -9.26 -11.85 2.07
C GLU A 147 -8.00 -12.31 1.34
N PHE A 148 -7.48 -11.53 0.39
CA PHE A 148 -6.24 -11.91 -0.28
C PHE A 148 -5.05 -11.95 0.72
N LEU A 149 -5.02 -11.11 1.78
CA LEU A 149 -3.98 -11.18 2.81
C LEU A 149 -4.10 -12.49 3.58
N LEU A 150 -5.33 -12.90 3.89
CA LEU A 150 -5.60 -14.19 4.53
C LEU A 150 -4.98 -15.32 3.72
N ASN A 151 -5.23 -15.36 2.41
CA ASN A 151 -4.68 -16.40 1.53
C ASN A 151 -3.15 -16.34 1.44
N GLN A 152 -2.56 -15.13 1.36
CA GLN A 152 -1.10 -14.96 1.40
C GLN A 152 -0.49 -15.50 2.70
N TRP A 153 -1.15 -15.27 3.85
CA TRP A 153 -0.70 -15.84 5.13
C TRP A 153 -0.80 -17.36 5.15
N ILE A 154 -1.87 -17.96 4.62
CA ILE A 154 -1.98 -19.41 4.49
C ILE A 154 -0.83 -19.97 3.64
N GLU A 155 -0.57 -19.38 2.48
CA GLU A 155 0.50 -19.80 1.58
C GLU A 155 1.86 -19.77 2.29
N ARG A 156 2.18 -18.66 2.96
CA ARG A 156 3.47 -18.50 3.63
C ARG A 156 3.59 -19.38 4.89
N LEU A 157 2.51 -19.61 5.62
CA LEU A 157 2.53 -20.57 6.74
C LEU A 157 2.74 -22.00 6.26
N ASN A 158 2.13 -22.40 5.14
CA ASN A 158 2.38 -23.71 4.54
C ASN A 158 3.83 -23.84 4.02
N GLU A 159 4.41 -22.76 3.50
CA GLU A 159 5.80 -22.72 3.03
C GLU A 159 6.81 -22.83 4.19
N PHE A 160 6.66 -21.97 5.21
CA PHE A 160 7.67 -21.81 6.27
C PHE A 160 7.38 -22.62 7.53
N THR A 161 6.15 -23.11 7.73
CA THR A 161 5.73 -23.91 8.89
C THR A 161 4.77 -25.04 8.46
N PRO A 162 5.18 -25.95 7.56
CA PRO A 162 4.28 -26.92 6.91
C PRO A 162 3.58 -27.90 7.87
N ALA A 163 4.11 -28.10 9.07
CA ALA A 163 3.51 -28.96 10.10
C ALA A 163 2.40 -28.27 10.90
N ALA A 164 2.26 -26.95 10.80
CA ALA A 164 1.29 -26.19 11.58
C ALA A 164 -0.14 -26.44 11.10
N LYS A 165 -1.06 -26.70 12.03
CA LYS A 165 -2.48 -26.80 11.74
C LYS A 165 -3.09 -25.41 11.65
N ILE A 166 -3.46 -25.01 10.44
CA ILE A 166 -4.03 -23.68 10.17
C ILE A 166 -5.56 -23.73 10.29
N GLY A 167 -6.12 -22.76 11.01
CA GLY A 167 -7.56 -22.50 11.12
C GLY A 167 -7.93 -21.12 10.60
N ARG A 168 -9.23 -20.84 10.54
CA ARG A 168 -9.74 -19.54 10.07
C ARG A 168 -11.00 -19.06 10.79
N ILE A 169 -11.10 -17.74 10.93
CA ILE A 169 -12.31 -17.03 11.37
C ILE A 169 -12.73 -16.04 10.28
N GLN A 170 -13.77 -16.39 9.52
CA GLN A 170 -14.24 -15.60 8.39
C GLN A 170 -15.75 -15.75 8.22
N GLY A 171 -16.50 -14.66 8.37
CA GLY A 171 -17.95 -14.70 8.24
C GLY A 171 -18.54 -15.69 9.25
N LYS A 172 -19.22 -16.74 8.77
CA LYS A 172 -19.80 -17.79 9.63
C LYS A 172 -18.81 -18.89 10.05
N ILE A 173 -17.63 -18.93 9.43
CA ILE A 173 -16.64 -19.98 9.64
C ILE A 173 -15.87 -19.70 10.93
N MET A 174 -15.83 -20.69 11.82
CA MET A 174 -15.12 -20.67 13.10
C MET A 174 -14.30 -21.95 13.26
N ASP A 175 -13.12 -21.97 12.67
CA ASP A 175 -12.21 -23.12 12.71
C ASP A 175 -11.02 -22.80 13.63
N THR A 176 -11.17 -23.11 14.93
CA THR A 176 -10.13 -22.82 15.94
C THR A 176 -9.70 -24.04 16.75
N GLU A 177 -10.52 -25.08 16.85
CA GLU A 177 -10.24 -26.25 17.67
C GLU A 177 -9.13 -27.11 17.06
N GLY A 178 -8.18 -27.55 17.89
CA GLY A 178 -7.03 -28.35 17.43
C GLY A 178 -6.08 -27.64 16.46
N LYS A 179 -6.20 -26.32 16.30
CA LYS A 179 -5.34 -25.49 15.42
C LYS A 179 -4.22 -24.81 16.21
N ASP A 180 -3.09 -24.65 15.56
CA ASP A 180 -1.90 -23.99 16.09
C ASP A 180 -1.89 -22.49 15.76
N VAL A 181 -2.28 -22.17 14.51
CA VAL A 181 -2.36 -20.81 13.99
C VAL A 181 -3.74 -20.59 13.38
N VAL A 182 -4.43 -19.52 13.79
CA VAL A 182 -5.75 -19.17 13.26
C VAL A 182 -5.66 -17.80 12.59
N ILE A 183 -6.11 -17.68 11.35
CA ILE A 183 -6.18 -16.40 10.64
C ILE A 183 -7.61 -15.87 10.68
N ALA A 184 -7.78 -14.63 11.13
CA ALA A 184 -9.09 -14.02 11.35
C ALA A 184 -9.24 -12.70 10.59
N MET A 185 -10.40 -12.54 9.98
CA MET A 185 -10.79 -11.28 9.36
C MET A 185 -11.19 -10.26 10.44
N LEU A 186 -10.58 -9.08 10.44
CA LEU A 186 -10.85 -8.00 11.39
C LEU A 186 -12.35 -7.68 11.49
N GLN A 187 -13.02 -7.58 10.34
CA GLN A 187 -14.45 -7.31 10.28
C GLN A 187 -15.26 -8.39 10.98
N SER A 188 -14.85 -9.66 10.85
CA SER A 188 -15.51 -10.77 11.53
C SER A 188 -15.37 -10.65 13.04
N ILE A 189 -14.19 -10.27 13.55
CA ILE A 189 -13.96 -10.05 15.00
C ILE A 189 -14.77 -8.85 15.52
N SER A 190 -14.75 -7.74 14.76
CA SER A 190 -15.33 -6.46 15.18
C SER A 190 -16.87 -6.51 15.27
N MET A 191 -17.52 -7.02 14.22
CA MET A 191 -18.97 -6.91 14.03
C MET A 191 -19.78 -7.99 14.75
N LYS A 192 -19.15 -9.11 15.15
CA LYS A 192 -19.85 -10.22 15.78
C LYS A 192 -19.50 -10.34 17.24
N ASP A 193 -20.46 -10.81 18.02
CA ASP A 193 -20.21 -11.21 19.40
C ASP A 193 -19.84 -12.69 19.42
N TYR A 194 -18.63 -12.94 19.88
CA TYR A 194 -18.12 -14.27 20.14
C TYR A 194 -18.19 -14.54 21.62
N ASN A 195 -18.25 -15.82 21.99
CA ASN A 195 -17.94 -16.19 23.37
C ASN A 195 -16.52 -15.67 23.69
N PRO A 196 -16.33 -14.81 24.71
CA PRO A 196 -15.03 -14.28 25.10
C PRO A 196 -13.98 -15.36 25.37
N ASP A 197 -14.42 -16.57 25.75
CA ASP A 197 -13.54 -17.71 25.99
C ASP A 197 -12.80 -18.19 24.74
N ILE A 198 -13.37 -17.97 23.54
CA ILE A 198 -12.75 -18.36 22.27
C ILE A 198 -11.41 -17.66 22.10
N PHE A 199 -11.26 -16.41 22.55
CA PHE A 199 -10.00 -15.69 22.38
C PHE A 199 -8.98 -15.96 23.49
N LYS A 200 -9.42 -16.52 24.63
CA LYS A 200 -8.52 -16.88 25.75
C LYS A 200 -7.54 -17.98 25.41
N GLN A 201 -7.78 -18.71 24.33
CA GLN A 201 -6.89 -19.78 23.84
C GLN A 201 -5.65 -19.26 23.12
N PHE A 202 -5.60 -18.00 22.71
CA PHE A 202 -4.46 -17.45 21.96
C PHE A 202 -3.44 -16.78 22.89
N GLY A 203 -2.17 -17.19 22.77
CA GLY A 203 -1.05 -16.59 23.50
C GLY A 203 -0.46 -15.38 22.78
N LEU A 204 -0.48 -15.39 21.43
CA LEU A 204 0.01 -14.33 20.57
C LEU A 204 -1.09 -13.83 19.63
N MET A 205 -1.19 -12.51 19.48
CA MET A 205 -1.94 -11.85 18.41
C MET A 205 -0.98 -11.13 17.48
N VAL A 206 -1.00 -11.49 16.20
CA VAL A 206 -0.30 -10.78 15.12
C VAL A 206 -1.32 -9.95 14.34
N ILE A 207 -1.02 -8.69 14.05
CA ILE A 207 -1.87 -7.83 13.23
C ILE A 207 -1.07 -7.33 12.04
N ASP A 208 -1.54 -7.63 10.84
CA ASP A 208 -0.89 -7.22 9.61
C ASP A 208 -1.51 -5.94 9.03
N GLU A 209 -0.66 -5.13 8.39
CA GLU A 209 -1.03 -3.85 7.76
C GLU A 209 -1.81 -2.91 8.71
N VAL A 210 -1.33 -2.76 9.94
CA VAL A 210 -1.98 -2.00 11.02
C VAL A 210 -2.44 -0.60 10.57
N HIS A 211 -1.66 0.09 9.72
CA HIS A 211 -1.96 1.44 9.25
C HIS A 211 -3.23 1.57 8.39
N HIS A 212 -3.70 0.49 7.79
CA HIS A 212 -4.91 0.49 6.95
C HIS A 212 -6.22 0.29 7.72
N MET A 213 -6.14 -0.10 8.99
CA MET A 213 -7.34 -0.45 9.77
C MET A 213 -8.04 0.80 10.30
N GLY A 214 -9.35 0.94 10.12
CA GLY A 214 -10.10 2.02 10.76
C GLY A 214 -9.96 1.94 12.28
N ALA A 215 -9.59 3.03 12.94
CA ALA A 215 -9.28 3.03 14.37
C ALA A 215 -10.46 2.56 15.24
N GLU A 216 -11.70 2.83 14.81
CA GLU A 216 -12.91 2.36 15.50
C GLU A 216 -13.10 0.85 15.37
N VAL A 217 -13.11 0.33 14.12
CA VAL A 217 -13.24 -1.11 13.83
C VAL A 217 -12.13 -1.90 14.54
N PHE A 218 -10.91 -1.35 14.53
CA PHE A 218 -9.76 -1.88 15.25
C PHE A 218 -9.99 -1.90 16.76
N SER A 219 -10.37 -0.77 17.37
CA SER A 219 -10.61 -0.68 18.82
C SER A 219 -11.71 -1.64 19.27
N ASN A 220 -12.78 -1.76 18.49
CA ASN A 220 -13.89 -2.69 18.75
C ASN A 220 -13.43 -4.15 18.74
N ALA A 221 -12.57 -4.52 17.78
CA ALA A 221 -12.04 -5.88 17.68
C ALA A 221 -11.04 -6.20 18.80
N LEU A 222 -10.05 -5.34 19.03
CA LEU A 222 -8.98 -5.62 20.00
C LEU A 222 -9.43 -5.49 21.45
N SER A 223 -10.55 -4.81 21.71
CA SER A 223 -11.20 -4.85 23.01
C SER A 223 -11.86 -6.21 23.29
N LYS A 224 -12.06 -7.07 22.27
CA LYS A 224 -12.54 -8.46 22.42
C LYS A 224 -11.41 -9.49 22.44
N VAL A 225 -10.24 -9.13 21.91
CA VAL A 225 -9.09 -10.02 21.73
C VAL A 225 -7.87 -9.48 22.46
N VAL A 226 -7.60 -10.03 23.64
CA VAL A 226 -6.45 -9.65 24.46
C VAL A 226 -5.59 -10.88 24.73
N THR A 227 -4.36 -10.84 24.23
CA THR A 227 -3.38 -11.93 24.30
C THR A 227 -2.16 -11.51 25.12
N LYS A 228 -1.42 -12.48 25.65
CA LYS A 228 -0.21 -12.21 26.44
C LYS A 228 0.83 -11.46 25.58
N TYR A 229 1.05 -11.93 24.36
CA TYR A 229 1.94 -11.34 23.37
C TYR A 229 1.17 -10.65 22.25
N THR A 230 1.67 -9.52 21.78
CA THR A 230 1.10 -8.79 20.63
C THR A 230 2.20 -8.39 19.65
N LEU A 231 1.93 -8.46 18.35
CA LEU A 231 2.84 -8.07 17.30
C LEU A 231 2.06 -7.32 16.22
N GLY A 232 2.38 -6.06 15.98
CA GLY A 232 1.82 -5.33 14.84
C GLY A 232 2.85 -5.13 13.73
N LEU A 233 2.45 -5.37 12.50
CA LEU A 233 3.28 -5.25 11.31
C LEU A 233 2.73 -4.11 10.44
N SER A 234 3.58 -3.18 10.01
CA SER A 234 3.18 -2.16 9.04
C SER A 234 4.38 -1.60 8.28
N ALA A 235 4.13 -1.01 7.10
CA ALA A 235 5.16 -0.35 6.29
C ALA A 235 5.33 1.12 6.68
N THR A 236 4.35 1.68 7.36
CA THR A 236 4.30 3.08 7.73
C THR A 236 3.45 3.22 8.98
N MET A 237 4.02 3.71 10.06
CA MET A 237 3.27 3.97 11.29
C MET A 237 2.65 5.37 11.31
N ASN A 238 2.83 6.15 10.24
CA ASN A 238 2.27 7.50 10.09
C ASN A 238 0.92 7.45 9.39
N ARG A 239 -0.16 7.65 10.15
CA ARG A 239 -1.51 7.85 9.60
C ARG A 239 -1.81 9.33 9.36
N LYS A 240 -2.52 9.61 8.27
CA LYS A 240 -3.00 10.97 7.93
C LYS A 240 -4.09 11.48 8.87
N ASP A 241 -4.77 10.59 9.59
CA ASP A 241 -5.86 10.92 10.53
C ASP A 241 -5.40 11.16 11.98
N GLY A 242 -4.09 11.03 12.27
CA GLY A 242 -3.52 11.24 13.60
C GLY A 242 -3.80 10.14 14.63
N LEU A 243 -4.46 9.04 14.25
CA LEU A 243 -4.88 7.99 15.19
C LEU A 243 -3.87 6.86 15.37
N ALA A 244 -2.63 7.02 14.90
CA ALA A 244 -1.56 6.03 15.11
C ALA A 244 -1.30 5.73 16.60
N LYS A 245 -1.61 6.68 17.49
CA LYS A 245 -1.53 6.49 18.95
C LYS A 245 -2.41 5.35 19.46
N VAL A 246 -3.57 5.11 18.83
CA VAL A 246 -4.51 4.06 19.23
C VAL A 246 -3.84 2.69 19.11
N PHE A 247 -3.09 2.44 18.04
CA PHE A 247 -2.38 1.17 17.86
C PHE A 247 -1.35 0.93 18.94
N LYS A 248 -0.61 1.97 19.32
CA LYS A 248 0.38 1.88 20.40
C LYS A 248 -0.25 1.53 21.74
N MET A 249 -1.45 2.04 22.01
CA MET A 249 -2.20 1.73 23.24
C MET A 249 -2.56 0.25 23.36
N PHE A 250 -2.83 -0.45 22.25
CA PHE A 250 -3.18 -1.88 22.24
C PHE A 250 -2.00 -2.82 22.01
N LEU A 251 -1.06 -2.44 21.14
CA LEU A 251 0.00 -3.33 20.62
C LEU A 251 1.40 -3.00 21.16
N GLY A 252 1.58 -1.82 21.78
CA GLY A 252 2.85 -1.38 22.32
C GLY A 252 3.62 -0.42 21.41
N PRO A 253 4.82 0.00 21.83
CA PRO A 253 5.64 0.97 21.09
C PRO A 253 6.19 0.38 19.79
N ILE A 254 6.77 1.24 18.94
CA ILE A 254 7.57 0.79 17.81
C ILE A 254 8.88 0.24 18.35
N ILE A 255 9.13 -1.05 18.16
CA ILE A 255 10.33 -1.72 18.68
C ILE A 255 11.46 -1.73 17.66
N HIS A 256 11.14 -1.70 16.37
CA HIS A 256 12.13 -1.67 15.30
C HIS A 256 11.56 -1.00 14.05
N THR A 257 12.41 -0.23 13.39
CA THR A 257 12.13 0.35 12.08
C THR A 257 13.20 -0.14 11.11
N GLU A 258 12.79 -0.93 10.12
CA GLU A 258 13.66 -1.43 9.06
C GLU A 258 13.31 -0.76 7.74
N LYS A 259 14.23 0.03 7.22
CA LYS A 259 14.08 0.70 5.93
C LYS A 259 14.92 -0.01 4.89
N ARG A 260 14.45 0.00 3.66
CA ARG A 260 15.22 -0.55 2.55
C ARG A 260 16.45 0.32 2.30
N GLU A 261 17.63 -0.30 2.23
CA GLU A 261 18.82 0.38 1.71
C GLU A 261 18.61 0.75 0.24
N LEU A 262 18.63 2.05 -0.05
CA LEU A 262 18.31 2.63 -1.35
C LEU A 262 19.38 2.36 -2.42
N SER A 263 20.56 1.84 -2.02
CA SER A 263 21.76 1.73 -2.84
C SER A 263 21.73 0.63 -3.91
N MET A 264 20.82 -0.34 -3.86
CA MET A 264 20.90 -1.53 -4.72
C MET A 264 19.96 -1.54 -5.94
N ASN A 265 18.93 -0.69 -6.01
CA ASN A 265 17.98 -0.66 -7.13
C ASN A 265 17.59 0.79 -7.48
N GLN A 266 18.24 1.40 -8.49
CA GLN A 266 17.83 2.71 -9.00
C GLN A 266 16.47 2.60 -9.72
N VAL A 267 15.40 3.03 -9.05
CA VAL A 267 14.10 3.20 -9.71
C VAL A 267 14.18 4.40 -10.61
N ASN A 268 13.76 4.22 -11.86
CA ASN A 268 13.59 5.32 -12.78
C ASN A 268 12.11 5.71 -12.83
N VAL A 269 11.82 6.99 -12.64
CA VAL A 269 10.50 7.57 -12.78
C VAL A 269 10.51 8.43 -14.04
N ARG A 270 9.79 7.98 -15.09
CA ARG A 270 9.52 8.78 -16.28
C ARG A 270 8.18 9.51 -16.08
N CYS A 271 8.27 10.81 -15.84
CA CYS A 271 7.13 11.72 -15.70
C CYS A 271 6.60 12.08 -17.10
N LEU A 272 5.47 11.50 -17.49
CA LEU A 272 4.84 11.72 -18.78
C LEU A 272 3.83 12.87 -18.68
N GLN A 273 4.21 14.06 -19.14
CA GLN A 273 3.33 15.22 -19.10
C GLN A 273 2.34 15.17 -20.26
N TYR A 274 1.06 15.23 -19.94
CA TYR A 274 -0.02 15.35 -20.92
C TYR A 274 -0.51 16.79 -21.02
N PHE A 275 -0.62 17.27 -22.25
CA PHE A 275 -1.14 18.59 -22.57
C PHE A 275 -2.03 18.50 -23.81
N THR A 276 -3.16 19.22 -23.80
CA THR A 276 -4.04 19.40 -24.97
C THR A 276 -4.44 20.87 -25.05
N ARG A 277 -4.78 21.34 -26.26
CA ARG A 277 -5.33 22.68 -26.50
C ARG A 277 -6.85 22.72 -26.37
N ASP A 278 -7.48 21.58 -26.16
CA ASP A 278 -8.91 21.44 -25.97
C ASP A 278 -9.36 22.21 -24.72
N GLU A 279 -10.12 23.29 -24.94
CA GLU A 279 -10.60 24.16 -23.87
C GLU A 279 -11.60 23.44 -22.97
N GLU A 280 -12.49 22.62 -23.55
CA GLU A 280 -13.45 21.83 -22.79
C GLU A 280 -12.69 20.89 -21.88
N PHE A 281 -11.69 20.14 -22.36
CA PHE A 281 -10.89 19.25 -21.51
C PHE A 281 -10.17 20.00 -20.38
N ASN A 282 -9.58 21.17 -20.68
CA ASN A 282 -8.79 21.94 -19.71
C ASN A 282 -9.64 22.66 -18.66
N GLU A 283 -10.95 22.84 -18.91
CA GLU A 283 -11.86 23.45 -17.94
C GLU A 283 -11.91 22.65 -16.63
N THR A 284 -11.84 23.34 -15.50
CA THR A 284 -11.95 22.73 -14.17
C THR A 284 -13.37 22.83 -13.64
N SER A 285 -13.99 21.70 -13.29
CA SER A 285 -15.33 21.68 -12.70
C SER A 285 -15.31 22.02 -11.20
N TYR A 286 -16.16 22.95 -10.78
CA TYR A 286 -16.34 23.37 -9.39
C TYR A 286 -17.75 23.06 -8.88
N ASP A 287 -17.89 22.90 -7.56
CA ASP A 287 -19.19 22.88 -6.90
C ASP A 287 -19.71 24.30 -6.63
N TYR A 288 -20.94 24.40 -6.12
CA TYR A 288 -21.58 25.68 -5.77
C TYR A 288 -20.82 26.50 -4.71
N ARG A 289 -19.82 25.90 -4.03
CA ARG A 289 -18.98 26.53 -3.01
C ARG A 289 -17.59 26.89 -3.56
N GLY A 290 -17.39 26.79 -4.88
CA GLY A 290 -16.12 27.10 -5.55
C GLY A 290 -15.04 26.04 -5.35
N LYS A 291 -15.41 24.83 -4.91
CA LYS A 291 -14.45 23.75 -4.66
C LYS A 291 -14.45 22.75 -5.82
N THR A 292 -13.25 22.34 -6.23
CA THR A 292 -13.07 21.41 -7.36
C THR A 292 -13.78 20.08 -7.13
N GLN A 293 -14.58 19.66 -8.11
CA GLN A 293 -15.28 18.37 -8.12
C GLN A 293 -14.33 17.25 -8.58
N TYR A 294 -13.49 16.76 -7.67
CA TYR A 294 -12.47 15.75 -7.96
C TYR A 294 -13.00 14.53 -8.73
N SER A 295 -14.14 13.96 -8.33
CA SER A 295 -14.72 12.79 -9.00
C SER A 295 -15.11 13.06 -10.45
N LYS A 296 -15.64 14.26 -10.74
CA LYS A 296 -15.95 14.67 -12.12
C LYS A 296 -14.67 14.89 -12.91
N MET A 297 -13.67 15.55 -12.32
CA MET A 297 -12.36 15.76 -12.97
C MET A 297 -11.67 14.43 -13.31
N ILE A 298 -11.71 13.44 -12.42
CA ILE A 298 -11.18 12.09 -12.72
C ILE A 298 -11.96 11.43 -13.85
N SER A 299 -13.30 11.53 -13.83
CA SER A 299 -14.14 10.96 -14.90
C SER A 299 -13.82 11.59 -16.25
N LYS A 300 -13.62 12.91 -16.27
CA LYS A 300 -13.19 13.68 -17.44
C LYS A 300 -11.84 13.23 -18.00
N LEU A 301 -10.85 12.96 -17.14
CA LEU A 301 -9.58 12.37 -17.59
C LEU A 301 -9.76 10.98 -18.20
N CYS A 302 -10.69 10.18 -17.67
CA CYS A 302 -10.91 8.80 -18.07
C CYS A 302 -11.74 8.66 -19.36
N SER A 303 -12.63 9.62 -19.62
CA SER A 303 -13.45 9.67 -20.83
C SER A 303 -12.77 10.36 -22.01
N TYR A 304 -11.59 10.96 -21.79
CA TYR A 304 -10.88 11.67 -22.85
C TYR A 304 -9.96 10.74 -23.65
N ASN A 305 -10.47 10.23 -24.76
CA ASN A 305 -9.80 9.20 -25.57
C ASN A 305 -8.39 9.61 -26.03
N HIS A 306 -8.16 10.88 -26.39
CA HIS A 306 -6.82 11.34 -26.81
C HIS A 306 -5.75 11.13 -25.73
N ARG A 307 -6.12 11.23 -24.45
CA ARG A 307 -5.21 10.95 -23.33
C ARG A 307 -4.96 9.46 -23.17
N SER A 308 -6.00 8.64 -23.26
CA SER A 308 -5.89 7.17 -23.21
C SER A 308 -5.01 6.65 -24.35
N GLU A 309 -5.19 7.17 -25.55
CA GLU A 309 -4.39 6.87 -26.73
C GLU A 309 -2.93 7.27 -26.57
N TYR A 310 -2.67 8.44 -26.00
CA TYR A 310 -1.31 8.88 -25.70
C TYR A 310 -0.58 7.90 -24.76
N ILE A 311 -1.27 7.41 -23.73
CA ILE A 311 -0.74 6.40 -22.81
C ILE A 311 -0.48 5.08 -23.54
N LEU A 312 -1.42 4.60 -24.37
CA LEU A 312 -1.26 3.36 -25.14
C LEU A 312 -0.09 3.42 -26.13
N ARG A 313 0.08 4.56 -26.83
CA ARG A 313 1.22 4.77 -27.74
C ARG A 313 2.55 4.65 -27.00
N TYR A 314 2.65 5.28 -25.83
CA TYR A 314 3.84 5.20 -25.00
C TYR A 314 4.09 3.79 -24.46
N ILE A 315 3.05 3.04 -24.09
CA ILE A 315 3.17 1.63 -23.71
C ILE A 315 3.72 0.78 -24.88
N CYS A 316 3.25 1.05 -26.10
CA CYS A 316 3.78 0.35 -27.29
C CYS A 316 5.26 0.66 -27.51
N GLU A 317 5.71 1.89 -27.28
CA GLU A 317 7.13 2.24 -27.33
C GLU A 317 7.95 1.49 -26.28
N LEU A 318 7.47 1.39 -25.04
CA LEU A 318 8.14 0.61 -23.99
C LEU A 318 8.31 -0.86 -24.38
N LEU A 319 7.25 -1.48 -24.92
CA LEU A 319 7.30 -2.88 -25.37
C LEU A 319 8.22 -3.09 -26.59
N ARG A 320 8.45 -2.05 -27.40
CA ARG A 320 9.47 -2.08 -28.47
C ARG A 320 10.89 -1.89 -27.92
N GLU A 321 11.07 -1.05 -26.91
CA GLU A 321 12.35 -0.86 -26.21
C GLU A 321 12.78 -2.14 -25.50
N ASP A 322 11.86 -2.82 -24.81
CA ASP A 322 12.10 -4.09 -24.11
C ASP A 322 10.89 -5.04 -24.24
N PRO A 323 10.94 -6.00 -25.20
CA PRO A 323 9.86 -6.98 -25.39
C PRO A 323 9.66 -7.95 -24.22
N LYS A 324 10.63 -8.05 -23.28
CA LYS A 324 10.53 -8.92 -22.09
C LYS A 324 9.89 -8.20 -20.90
N GLN A 325 9.59 -6.92 -21.03
CA GLN A 325 9.04 -6.10 -19.97
C GLN A 325 7.61 -6.53 -19.63
N GLN A 326 7.36 -6.76 -18.34
CA GLN A 326 6.00 -6.93 -17.84
C GLN A 326 5.51 -5.60 -17.28
N ILE A 327 4.34 -5.15 -17.75
CA ILE A 327 3.80 -3.82 -17.47
C ILE A 327 2.51 -3.95 -16.67
N MET A 328 2.42 -3.22 -15.56
CA MET A 328 1.18 -3.07 -14.81
C MET A 328 0.60 -1.66 -15.01
N ILE A 329 -0.64 -1.58 -15.47
CA ILE A 329 -1.38 -0.32 -15.66
C ILE A 329 -2.34 -0.13 -14.48
N LEU A 330 -2.18 0.98 -13.75
CA LEU A 330 -3.04 1.35 -12.63
C LEU A 330 -3.96 2.52 -12.97
N ALA A 331 -5.25 2.32 -12.77
CA ALA A 331 -6.24 3.41 -12.82
C ALA A 331 -7.32 3.28 -11.73
N HIS A 332 -8.03 4.38 -11.49
CA HIS A 332 -9.18 4.43 -10.58
C HIS A 332 -10.50 3.98 -11.24
N ASN A 333 -10.66 4.18 -12.55
CA ASN A 333 -11.93 4.05 -13.24
C ASN A 333 -11.99 2.77 -14.08
N LYS A 334 -13.05 1.96 -13.90
CA LYS A 334 -13.23 0.69 -14.60
C LYS A 334 -13.41 0.85 -16.11
N CYS A 335 -14.06 1.92 -16.58
CA CYS A 335 -14.25 2.16 -18.01
C CYS A 335 -12.91 2.42 -18.70
N LEU A 336 -12.00 3.16 -18.07
CA LEU A 336 -10.64 3.34 -18.61
C LEU A 336 -9.84 2.04 -18.63
N LEU A 337 -9.95 1.21 -17.57
CA LEU A 337 -9.33 -0.12 -17.54
C LEU A 337 -9.90 -1.02 -18.66
N LYS A 338 -11.22 -0.96 -18.91
CA LYS A 338 -11.88 -1.65 -20.03
C LYS A 338 -11.35 -1.16 -21.38
N TYR A 339 -11.31 0.15 -21.58
CA TYR A 339 -10.76 0.74 -22.80
C TYR A 339 -9.34 0.27 -23.11
N PHE A 340 -8.45 0.23 -22.10
CA PHE A 340 -7.09 -0.28 -22.29
C PHE A 340 -7.09 -1.76 -22.67
N TYR A 341 -7.90 -2.58 -21.99
CA TYR A 341 -8.01 -4.01 -22.31
C TYR A 341 -8.47 -4.24 -23.75
N ASP A 342 -9.59 -3.63 -24.13
CA ASP A 342 -10.21 -3.78 -25.44
C ASP A 342 -9.26 -3.27 -26.54
N SER A 343 -8.58 -2.16 -26.31
CA SER A 343 -7.58 -1.61 -27.24
C SER A 343 -6.35 -2.51 -27.39
N ILE A 344 -5.89 -3.14 -26.30
CA ILE A 344 -4.75 -4.07 -26.34
C ILE A 344 -5.11 -5.33 -27.13
N VAL A 345 -6.30 -5.88 -26.92
CA VAL A 345 -6.78 -7.08 -27.63
C VAL A 345 -7.02 -6.77 -29.11
N SER A 346 -7.83 -5.77 -29.41
CA SER A 346 -8.22 -5.44 -30.79
C SER A 346 -7.04 -5.05 -31.68
N ARG A 347 -6.02 -4.39 -31.11
CA ARG A 347 -4.82 -3.93 -31.85
C ARG A 347 -3.64 -4.89 -31.76
N ASN A 348 -3.85 -6.08 -31.19
CA ASN A 348 -2.82 -7.11 -31.02
C ASN A 348 -1.56 -6.62 -30.29
N ILE A 349 -1.72 -5.70 -29.33
CA ILE A 349 -0.60 -5.19 -28.52
C ILE A 349 -0.14 -6.31 -27.57
N ALA A 350 1.18 -6.49 -27.44
CA ALA A 350 1.77 -7.55 -26.63
C ALA A 350 1.22 -8.97 -26.94
N ASN A 351 0.91 -9.26 -28.21
CA ASN A 351 0.28 -10.51 -28.65
C ASN A 351 -1.01 -10.84 -27.89
N GLN A 352 -1.81 -9.82 -27.57
CA GLN A 352 -3.06 -9.93 -26.78
C GLN A 352 -2.84 -10.49 -25.38
N SER A 353 -1.59 -10.48 -24.87
CA SER A 353 -1.28 -10.96 -23.54
C SER A 353 -1.63 -9.89 -22.49
N VAL A 354 -2.93 -9.76 -22.21
CA VAL A 354 -3.47 -8.86 -21.19
C VAL A 354 -4.39 -9.59 -20.21
N GLY A 355 -4.39 -9.15 -18.95
CA GLY A 355 -5.27 -9.70 -17.91
C GLY A 355 -5.67 -8.66 -16.88
N TYR A 356 -6.86 -8.82 -16.29
CA TYR A 356 -7.32 -7.98 -15.19
C TYR A 356 -6.78 -8.46 -13.85
N TYR A 357 -6.48 -7.51 -12.97
CA TYR A 357 -6.12 -7.74 -11.58
C TYR A 357 -6.93 -6.77 -10.70
N VAL A 358 -8.23 -7.01 -10.65
CA VAL A 358 -9.21 -6.14 -9.97
C VAL A 358 -9.97 -6.93 -8.89
N GLY A 359 -10.50 -6.22 -7.89
CA GLY A 359 -11.23 -6.87 -6.80
C GLY A 359 -12.51 -7.54 -7.29
N GLY A 360 -12.83 -8.71 -6.73
CA GLY A 360 -13.98 -9.54 -7.11
C GLY A 360 -13.65 -10.71 -8.03
N MET A 361 -12.44 -10.74 -8.61
CA MET A 361 -11.97 -11.89 -9.41
C MET A 361 -11.64 -13.10 -8.54
N LYS A 362 -11.82 -14.30 -9.10
CA LYS A 362 -11.39 -15.55 -8.45
C LYS A 362 -9.87 -15.62 -8.40
N GLU A 363 -9.34 -16.31 -7.40
CA GLU A 363 -7.89 -16.46 -7.21
C GLU A 363 -7.22 -17.17 -8.41
N SER A 364 -7.91 -18.13 -9.03
CA SER A 364 -7.47 -18.79 -10.27
C SER A 364 -7.20 -17.78 -11.38
N ASP A 365 -8.10 -16.81 -11.53
CA ASP A 365 -8.08 -15.85 -12.63
C ASP A 365 -7.02 -14.78 -12.38
N LEU A 366 -6.84 -14.38 -11.11
CA LEU A 366 -5.73 -13.54 -10.69
C LEU A 366 -4.39 -14.20 -11.05
N LYS A 367 -4.18 -15.48 -10.72
CA LYS A 367 -2.94 -16.22 -11.04
C LYS A 367 -2.69 -16.36 -12.55
N ILE A 368 -3.76 -16.41 -13.37
CA ILE A 368 -3.65 -16.39 -14.83
C ILE A 368 -3.21 -15.01 -15.31
N SER A 369 -3.83 -13.95 -14.80
CA SER A 369 -3.49 -12.56 -15.13
C SER A 369 -2.06 -12.19 -14.73
N GLU A 370 -1.55 -12.70 -13.60
CA GLU A 370 -0.18 -12.45 -13.14
C GLU A 370 0.89 -12.90 -14.13
N LYS A 371 0.57 -13.84 -15.04
CA LYS A 371 1.49 -14.35 -16.08
C LYS A 371 1.42 -13.57 -17.39
N LYS A 372 0.51 -12.60 -17.52
CA LYS A 372 0.34 -11.81 -18.75
C LYS A 372 1.39 -10.71 -18.85
N THR A 373 1.84 -10.40 -20.06
CA THR A 373 2.74 -9.26 -20.34
C THR A 373 2.18 -7.94 -19.84
N ILE A 374 0.89 -7.67 -20.03
CA ILE A 374 0.22 -6.48 -19.51
C ILE A 374 -0.82 -6.89 -18.45
N VAL A 375 -0.73 -6.28 -17.28
CA VAL A 375 -1.67 -6.49 -16.18
C VAL A 375 -2.40 -5.19 -15.89
N ILE A 376 -3.73 -5.19 -16.01
CA ILE A 376 -4.58 -4.02 -15.80
C ILE A 376 -5.20 -4.12 -14.41
N ALA A 377 -4.86 -3.20 -13.51
CA ALA A 377 -5.23 -3.28 -12.11
C ALA A 377 -5.80 -1.97 -11.56
N THR A 378 -6.57 -2.07 -10.48
CA THR A 378 -6.92 -0.90 -9.67
C THR A 378 -5.82 -0.61 -8.66
N TYR A 379 -5.70 0.65 -8.25
CA TYR A 379 -4.72 1.01 -7.21
C TYR A 379 -4.91 0.27 -5.89
N SER A 380 -6.16 -0.06 -5.51
CA SER A 380 -6.42 -0.80 -4.26
C SER A 380 -5.81 -2.19 -4.33
N MET A 381 -6.06 -2.92 -5.42
CA MET A 381 -5.50 -4.26 -5.62
C MET A 381 -3.98 -4.24 -5.72
N ALA A 382 -3.40 -3.27 -6.42
CA ALA A 382 -1.94 -3.18 -6.59
C ALA A 382 -1.20 -2.80 -5.30
N SER A 383 -1.77 -1.92 -4.47
CA SER A 383 -1.17 -1.53 -3.18
C SER A 383 -1.11 -2.68 -2.17
N GLU A 384 -2.08 -3.60 -2.22
CA GLU A 384 -2.35 -4.51 -1.12
C GLU A 384 -2.14 -5.97 -1.52
N GLY A 385 -2.64 -6.40 -2.69
CA GLY A 385 -2.66 -7.80 -3.13
C GLY A 385 -1.53 -8.27 -4.03
N LEU A 386 -0.70 -7.36 -4.53
CA LEU A 386 0.25 -7.68 -5.58
C LEU A 386 1.47 -8.49 -5.08
N ASP A 387 1.71 -9.67 -5.70
CA ASP A 387 2.95 -10.47 -5.56
C ASP A 387 3.46 -11.00 -6.93
N ILE A 388 3.61 -10.11 -7.91
CA ILE A 388 4.15 -10.46 -9.23
C ILE A 388 5.67 -10.24 -9.27
N LYS A 389 6.44 -11.32 -9.18
CA LYS A 389 7.92 -11.28 -9.14
C LYS A 389 8.57 -10.82 -10.45
N THR A 390 7.87 -10.96 -11.56
CA THR A 390 8.33 -10.61 -12.92
C THR A 390 8.03 -9.16 -13.30
N LEU A 391 7.31 -8.42 -12.46
CA LEU A 391 6.83 -7.08 -12.79
C LEU A 391 7.98 -6.07 -12.81
N THR A 392 8.26 -5.49 -13.98
CA THR A 392 9.35 -4.53 -14.15
C THR A 392 8.87 -3.09 -14.24
N THR A 393 7.61 -2.87 -14.65
CA THR A 393 7.11 -1.51 -14.98
C THR A 393 5.74 -1.21 -14.43
N LEU A 394 5.60 -0.01 -13.85
CA LEU A 394 4.33 0.55 -13.42
C LEU A 394 3.91 1.70 -14.32
N VAL A 395 2.65 1.73 -14.72
CA VAL A 395 2.01 2.88 -15.36
C VAL A 395 0.93 3.43 -14.45
N LEU A 396 1.14 4.63 -13.92
CA LEU A 396 0.15 5.37 -13.15
C LEU A 396 -0.74 6.14 -14.13
N ALA A 397 -1.75 5.46 -14.70
CA ALA A 397 -2.58 6.02 -15.76
C ALA A 397 -3.54 7.12 -15.28
N THR A 398 -3.87 7.18 -13.98
CA THR A 398 -4.70 8.27 -13.41
C THR A 398 -4.06 8.89 -12.16
N PRO A 399 -4.33 10.16 -11.84
CA PRO A 399 -3.74 10.80 -10.66
C PRO A 399 -4.15 10.16 -9.33
N LYS A 400 -3.17 9.71 -8.54
CA LYS A 400 -3.34 9.28 -7.13
C LYS A 400 -2.26 9.87 -6.24
N THR A 401 -2.60 10.30 -5.03
CA THR A 401 -1.63 10.87 -4.08
C THR A 401 -0.70 9.82 -3.48
N ASP A 402 -1.27 8.68 -3.06
CA ASP A 402 -0.55 7.65 -2.33
C ASP A 402 -0.21 6.47 -3.26
N VAL A 403 1.05 6.42 -3.67
CA VAL A 403 1.59 5.38 -4.58
C VAL A 403 2.70 4.57 -3.92
N VAL A 404 3.04 4.86 -2.66
CA VAL A 404 4.19 4.29 -1.94
C VAL A 404 4.13 2.76 -1.95
N GLN A 405 2.97 2.20 -1.63
CA GLN A 405 2.78 0.76 -1.54
C GLN A 405 2.82 0.07 -2.91
N ALA A 406 2.24 0.69 -3.94
CA ALA A 406 2.27 0.15 -5.30
C ALA A 406 3.71 0.14 -5.84
N VAL A 407 4.43 1.25 -5.70
CA VAL A 407 5.84 1.37 -6.11
C VAL A 407 6.74 0.43 -5.29
N GLY A 408 6.55 0.39 -3.97
CA GLY A 408 7.31 -0.46 -3.05
C GLY A 408 7.20 -1.97 -3.33
N ARG A 409 6.07 -2.42 -3.91
CA ARG A 409 5.88 -3.83 -4.30
C ARG A 409 6.62 -4.20 -5.59
N ILE A 410 6.75 -3.28 -6.54
CA ILE A 410 7.49 -3.49 -7.80
C ILE A 410 8.99 -3.54 -7.54
N LEU A 411 9.45 -2.82 -6.53
CA LEU A 411 10.83 -2.79 -6.11
C LEU A 411 11.40 -4.14 -5.64
N ARG A 412 10.60 -5.20 -5.53
CA ARG A 412 11.04 -6.53 -5.09
C ARG A 412 11.96 -7.23 -6.12
N VAL A 413 12.00 -6.78 -7.36
CA VAL A 413 12.80 -7.41 -8.42
C VAL A 413 14.28 -7.01 -8.26
N LYS A 414 15.13 -7.98 -7.90
CA LYS A 414 16.58 -7.79 -7.67
C LYS A 414 17.41 -7.66 -8.96
N HIS A 415 16.83 -7.96 -10.12
CA HIS A 415 17.57 -8.15 -11.37
C HIS A 415 17.04 -7.27 -12.52
N ALA A 416 16.17 -6.31 -12.25
CA ALA A 416 15.63 -5.39 -13.25
C ALA A 416 15.66 -3.96 -12.70
N ASN A 417 15.98 -2.99 -13.56
CA ASN A 417 15.86 -1.57 -13.24
C ASN A 417 14.37 -1.20 -13.25
N PRO A 418 13.71 -1.04 -12.09
CA PRO A 418 12.27 -0.85 -12.07
C PRO A 418 11.90 0.50 -12.67
N LEU A 419 10.86 0.52 -13.50
CA LEU A 419 10.41 1.71 -14.20
C LEU A 419 9.01 2.13 -13.72
N VAL A 420 8.86 3.39 -13.35
CA VAL A 420 7.55 3.99 -13.03
C VAL A 420 7.25 5.07 -14.08
N ILE A 421 6.14 4.92 -14.78
CA ILE A 421 5.57 5.93 -15.66
C ILE A 421 4.49 6.68 -14.88
N ASP A 422 4.73 7.95 -14.61
CA ASP A 422 3.79 8.82 -13.89
C ASP A 422 3.14 9.77 -14.89
N VAL A 423 1.86 9.55 -15.22
CA VAL A 423 1.12 10.44 -16.13
C VAL A 423 0.68 11.69 -15.36
N ILE A 424 1.09 12.86 -15.88
CA ILE A 424 0.87 14.15 -15.24
C ILE A 424 -0.07 14.99 -16.09
N ASP A 425 -1.23 15.29 -15.52
CA ASP A 425 -2.25 16.14 -16.12
C ASP A 425 -2.03 17.63 -15.80
N SER A 426 -2.49 18.50 -16.69
CA SER A 426 -2.28 19.96 -16.63
C SER A 426 -3.09 20.64 -15.52
N HIS A 427 -4.18 20.05 -15.04
CA HIS A 427 -5.06 20.66 -14.04
C HIS A 427 -4.38 20.81 -12.67
N GLU A 428 -4.62 21.94 -12.00
CA GLU A 428 -3.96 22.31 -10.74
C GLU A 428 -4.12 21.27 -9.62
N ILE A 429 -5.30 20.65 -9.51
CA ILE A 429 -5.55 19.60 -8.51
C ILE A 429 -4.63 18.39 -8.71
N PHE A 430 -4.36 18.01 -9.96
CA PHE A 430 -3.52 16.86 -10.30
C PHE A 430 -2.02 17.21 -10.23
N LYS A 431 -1.63 18.43 -10.58
CA LYS A 431 -0.28 18.96 -10.31
C LYS A 431 0.08 18.96 -8.82
N ARG A 432 -0.88 19.28 -7.94
CA ARG A 432 -0.70 19.21 -6.48
C ARG A 432 -0.49 17.77 -5.99
N GLN A 433 -1.23 16.81 -6.55
CA GLN A 433 -1.01 15.39 -6.26
C GLN A 433 0.36 14.93 -6.77
N PHE A 434 0.75 15.31 -7.99
CA PHE A 434 2.08 15.03 -8.54
C PHE A 434 3.18 15.63 -7.66
N SER A 435 3.02 16.84 -7.16
CA SER A 435 3.99 17.47 -6.25
C SER A 435 4.20 16.70 -4.94
N GLN A 436 3.18 15.97 -4.47
CA GLN A 436 3.31 15.05 -3.33
C GLN A 436 4.06 13.78 -3.73
N ARG A 437 3.71 13.18 -4.88
CA ARG A 437 4.45 12.02 -5.41
C ARG A 437 5.92 12.33 -5.70
N LYS A 438 6.21 13.48 -6.31
CA LYS A 438 7.57 13.96 -6.59
C LYS A 438 8.39 14.13 -5.32
N ARG A 439 7.79 14.60 -4.22
CA ARG A 439 8.46 14.64 -2.91
C ARG A 439 8.81 13.25 -2.42
N PHE A 440 7.89 12.29 -2.56
CA PHE A 440 8.17 10.89 -2.26
C PHE A 440 9.32 10.33 -3.12
N TYR A 441 9.26 10.47 -4.45
CA TYR A 441 10.32 10.00 -5.35
C TYR A 441 11.69 10.58 -4.98
N LYS A 442 11.76 11.88 -4.66
CA LYS A 442 12.99 12.52 -4.17
C LYS A 442 13.47 11.96 -2.84
N SER A 443 12.56 11.74 -1.89
CA SER A 443 12.90 11.15 -0.58
C SER A 443 13.38 9.70 -0.66
N GLN A 444 13.21 9.06 -1.81
CA GLN A 444 13.67 7.71 -2.11
C GLN A 444 14.84 7.69 -3.11
N GLU A 445 15.37 8.87 -3.48
CA GLU A 445 16.50 9.01 -4.41
C GLU A 445 16.26 8.36 -5.78
N TYR A 446 15.00 8.34 -6.25
CA TYR A 446 14.67 7.80 -7.57
C TYR A 446 15.18 8.72 -8.69
N GLY A 447 15.63 8.12 -9.79
CA GLY A 447 16.00 8.85 -11.00
C GLY A 447 14.76 9.40 -11.69
N ILE A 448 14.55 10.72 -11.65
CA ILE A 448 13.34 11.35 -12.23
C ILE A 448 13.69 12.00 -13.56
N SER A 449 13.01 11.59 -14.64
CA SER A 449 13.06 12.24 -15.95
C SER A 449 11.69 12.77 -16.35
N PHE A 450 11.65 13.85 -17.13
CA PHE A 450 10.42 14.46 -17.64
C PHE A 450 10.32 14.26 -19.15
N ILE A 451 9.15 13.87 -19.62
CA ILE A 451 8.83 13.67 -21.04
C ILE A 451 7.66 14.61 -21.35
N SER A 452 7.90 15.57 -22.22
CA SER A 452 6.90 16.50 -22.73
C SER A 452 6.60 16.21 -24.20
N SER A 453 5.33 16.06 -24.55
CA SER A 453 4.90 15.97 -25.95
C SER A 453 4.95 17.34 -26.62
N ASN A 454 5.80 17.53 -27.64
CA ASN A 454 5.50 18.48 -28.70
C ASN A 454 4.59 17.75 -29.70
N LEU A 455 3.30 18.12 -29.73
CA LEU A 455 2.25 17.48 -30.52
C LEU A 455 2.41 17.57 -32.07
N GLY A 456 3.55 18.05 -32.59
CA GLY A 456 3.73 18.30 -34.03
C GLY A 456 4.93 17.61 -34.70
N SER A 457 5.76 16.87 -33.96
CA SER A 457 6.88 16.12 -34.55
C SER A 457 7.42 15.12 -33.52
N PHE A 458 6.84 13.92 -33.50
CA PHE A 458 7.53 12.74 -32.97
C PHE A 458 8.53 12.19 -34.00
N ASP A 459 9.25 13.09 -34.65
CA ASP A 459 10.32 12.77 -35.56
C ASP A 459 11.54 13.60 -35.15
N LYS A 460 12.65 12.91 -34.84
CA LYS A 460 13.92 13.37 -34.24
C LYS A 460 14.06 13.22 -32.72
N LYS A 461 14.54 12.03 -32.33
CA LYS A 461 15.50 11.66 -31.27
C LYS A 461 16.08 12.76 -30.34
N HIS A 462 15.30 13.63 -29.71
CA HIS A 462 15.82 14.64 -28.77
C HIS A 462 15.12 14.53 -27.41
N TRP A 463 15.67 13.69 -26.55
CA TRP A 463 15.32 13.59 -25.13
C TRP A 463 15.99 14.74 -24.37
N GLN A 464 15.22 15.58 -23.67
CA GLN A 464 15.78 16.44 -22.64
C GLN A 464 15.74 15.73 -21.28
N THR A 465 16.76 14.92 -21.00
CA THR A 465 16.97 14.34 -19.68
C THR A 465 17.51 15.42 -18.73
N LYS A 466 16.65 16.04 -17.91
CA LYS A 466 17.11 16.80 -16.74
C LYS A 466 17.40 15.85 -15.59
N MET A 467 18.64 15.37 -15.51
CA MET A 467 19.15 14.67 -14.32
C MET A 467 19.28 15.67 -13.17
N TYR A 468 18.55 15.47 -12.06
CA TYR A 468 18.80 16.19 -10.82
C TYR A 468 19.87 15.42 -10.04
N LYS A 469 21.14 15.85 -10.12
CA LYS A 469 22.15 15.49 -9.12
C LYS A 469 22.03 16.45 -7.92
N ASP A 470 22.34 15.92 -6.74
CA ASP A 470 22.11 16.55 -5.45
C ASP A 470 22.59 17.99 -5.35
N VAL A 471 21.81 18.78 -4.59
CA VAL A 471 22.23 20.09 -4.10
C VAL A 471 23.38 19.83 -3.13
N GLU A 472 24.60 20.17 -3.55
CA GLU A 472 25.76 20.22 -2.67
C GLU A 472 25.40 20.97 -1.38
N SER A 473 25.75 20.32 -0.27
CA SER A 473 25.66 20.85 1.07
C SER A 473 26.18 22.29 1.12
N LYS A 474 25.34 23.23 1.56
CA LYS A 474 25.76 24.59 1.91
C LYS A 474 26.80 24.53 3.04
N GLN A 475 28.08 24.48 2.70
CA GLN A 475 29.12 25.06 3.54
C GLN A 475 29.26 26.52 3.13
N ARG A 476 29.02 27.39 4.11
CA ARG A 476 29.35 28.81 4.02
C ARG A 476 30.87 28.89 3.97
N ASP A 477 31.42 29.42 2.89
CA ASP A 477 32.68 30.14 2.97
C ASP A 477 32.68 31.37 2.05
N LYS A 478 33.05 32.48 2.68
CA LYS A 478 33.32 33.76 2.05
C LYS A 478 34.66 33.62 1.34
N ASN A 479 34.72 33.87 0.03
CA ASN A 479 35.70 34.75 -0.60
C ASN A 479 35.51 34.83 -2.12
N THR A 480 35.61 36.07 -2.60
CA THR A 480 35.47 36.57 -3.97
C THR A 480 36.67 36.18 -4.84
N VAL A 481 36.49 35.61 -6.04
CA VAL A 481 37.31 35.89 -7.25
C VAL A 481 36.51 35.55 -8.54
N ASN A 482 36.55 36.46 -9.52
CA ASN A 482 36.04 36.35 -10.90
C ASN A 482 36.77 35.27 -11.75
N CYS A 483 36.08 34.54 -12.65
CA CYS A 483 36.56 34.35 -14.04
C CYS A 483 35.54 33.64 -14.98
N GLU A 484 35.18 34.36 -16.05
CA GLU A 484 34.93 34.01 -17.46
C GLU A 484 34.19 32.73 -17.95
N ARG A 485 33.31 32.98 -18.93
CA ARG A 485 32.54 32.06 -19.77
C ARG A 485 33.44 31.23 -20.71
N LYS A 486 33.20 29.92 -20.83
CA LYS A 486 33.55 29.14 -22.04
C LYS A 486 32.46 28.12 -22.43
N THR A 487 32.44 27.88 -23.74
CA THR A 487 31.39 27.42 -24.66
C THR A 487 31.14 25.90 -24.72
N SER A 488 29.96 25.56 -25.23
CA SER A 488 29.44 24.24 -25.59
C SER A 488 30.27 23.46 -26.62
N ALA A 489 30.38 22.13 -26.48
CA ALA A 489 30.87 21.22 -27.50
C ALA A 489 29.74 20.27 -27.96
N THR A 490 29.43 20.27 -29.25
CA THR A 490 28.54 19.34 -29.95
C THR A 490 29.34 18.19 -30.55
N TYR A 491 28.89 16.94 -30.34
CA TYR A 491 29.43 15.75 -31.01
C TYR A 491 28.52 15.37 -32.19
N ASN A 492 29.07 15.35 -33.41
CA ASN A 492 28.39 14.87 -34.62
C ASN A 492 28.77 13.42 -34.92
N ALA A 493 27.79 12.60 -35.32
CA ALA A 493 28.00 11.21 -35.76
C ALA A 493 28.39 11.13 -37.26
N PRO A 494 29.02 10.03 -37.74
CA PRO A 494 29.65 9.95 -39.07
C PRO A 494 28.68 9.75 -40.26
N PRO A 495 29.10 10.03 -41.51
CA PRO A 495 28.23 10.30 -42.66
C PRO A 495 27.61 9.10 -43.39
N GLU A 496 27.73 7.86 -42.89
CA GLU A 496 27.27 6.67 -43.61
C GLU A 496 25.80 6.28 -43.37
N LEU A 497 25.13 6.87 -42.37
CA LEU A 497 23.71 6.60 -42.06
C LEU A 497 22.69 7.46 -42.83
N LEU A 498 23.14 8.39 -43.69
CA LEU A 498 22.28 9.33 -44.40
C LEU A 498 21.70 8.80 -45.74
N LYS A 499 22.09 7.61 -46.21
CA LYS A 499 21.70 7.10 -47.54
C LYS A 499 20.50 6.15 -47.59
N ILE A 500 19.93 5.72 -46.45
CA ILE A 500 18.77 4.80 -46.42
C ILE A 500 17.44 5.54 -46.17
N LEU A 501 17.47 6.85 -45.92
CA LEU A 501 16.31 7.65 -45.49
C LEU A 501 15.51 8.35 -46.61
N ASN A 502 15.85 8.16 -47.90
CA ASN A 502 15.25 8.93 -49.00
C ASN A 502 14.49 8.07 -50.03
N THR A 503 13.53 7.26 -49.59
CA THR A 503 12.52 6.69 -50.49
C THR A 503 11.12 6.91 -49.91
N PRO A 504 10.27 7.77 -50.50
CA PRO A 504 8.91 8.00 -50.03
C PRO A 504 7.98 6.89 -50.53
N VAL A 505 7.18 6.32 -49.62
CA VAL A 505 5.99 5.53 -49.95
C VAL A 505 4.77 6.36 -49.54
N ASN A 506 4.05 6.88 -50.53
CA ASN A 506 2.75 7.52 -50.36
C ASN A 506 1.68 6.46 -50.08
N MET A 507 1.00 6.54 -48.93
CA MET A 507 -0.35 6.01 -48.74
C MET A 507 -1.08 6.92 -47.73
N TYR A 508 -1.71 7.97 -48.26
CA TYR A 508 -2.86 8.63 -47.66
C TYR A 508 -3.91 8.64 -48.76
N ASP A 509 -5.01 7.93 -48.56
CA ASP A 509 -6.30 8.23 -49.17
C ASP A 509 -7.35 8.09 -48.06
N ASP A 510 -8.34 8.96 -48.18
CA ASP A 510 -9.36 9.38 -47.23
C ASP A 510 -10.33 8.26 -46.81
N ASP A 511 -10.83 8.31 -45.57
CA ASP A 511 -12.17 7.82 -45.18
C ASP A 511 -12.49 8.26 -43.73
N ASP A 512 -12.94 9.51 -43.58
CA ASP A 512 -13.35 10.15 -42.31
C ASP A 512 -14.84 9.88 -41.95
N ASP A 513 -15.57 9.08 -42.74
CA ASP A 513 -17.03 8.90 -42.58
C ASP A 513 -17.45 7.66 -41.75
N ALA A 514 -16.52 6.78 -41.37
CA ALA A 514 -16.86 5.58 -40.57
C ALA A 514 -17.02 5.88 -39.06
N LEU A 515 -16.51 7.02 -38.56
CA LEU A 515 -16.47 7.34 -37.13
C LEU A 515 -17.82 7.76 -36.54
N ASN A 516 -18.75 8.22 -37.37
CA ASN A 516 -20.04 8.77 -36.92
C ASN A 516 -21.15 7.72 -36.70
N SER A 517 -20.93 6.45 -37.05
CA SER A 517 -21.95 5.39 -36.89
C SER A 517 -21.99 4.73 -35.50
N TYR A 518 -21.00 4.98 -34.65
CA TYR A 518 -20.91 4.38 -33.30
C TYR A 518 -21.44 5.26 -32.16
N LEU A 519 -22.03 6.43 -32.46
CA LEU A 519 -22.40 7.44 -31.46
C LEU A 519 -23.83 7.35 -30.91
N ASN A 520 -24.64 6.35 -31.28
CA ASN A 520 -26.03 6.26 -30.79
C ASN A 520 -26.42 4.84 -30.37
N THR A 521 -25.90 4.37 -29.24
CA THR A 521 -26.57 3.33 -28.44
C THR A 521 -26.28 3.54 -26.95
N ASP A 522 -27.24 4.14 -26.25
CA ASP A 522 -27.35 4.09 -24.79
C ASP A 522 -27.73 2.66 -24.38
N GLU A 523 -26.74 1.81 -24.11
CA GLU A 523 -26.97 0.53 -23.43
C GLU A 523 -26.26 0.53 -22.06
N GLU A 524 -27.06 0.34 -21.02
CA GLU A 524 -26.61 0.14 -19.65
C GLU A 524 -25.67 -1.07 -19.58
N CYS A 525 -24.40 -0.80 -19.29
CA CYS A 525 -23.35 -1.81 -19.28
C CYS A 525 -23.41 -2.64 -17.99
N HIS A 526 -24.19 -3.73 -18.02
CA HIS A 526 -24.06 -4.82 -17.05
C HIS A 526 -22.77 -5.60 -17.34
N ILE A 527 -21.85 -5.64 -16.38
CA ILE A 527 -20.69 -6.53 -16.40
C ILE A 527 -21.16 -7.86 -15.80
N GLU A 528 -21.27 -8.91 -16.61
CA GLU A 528 -21.38 -10.27 -16.09
C GLU A 528 -20.06 -10.68 -15.44
N VAL A 529 -20.19 -11.25 -14.24
CA VAL A 529 -19.16 -11.60 -13.25
C VAL A 529 -18.67 -13.02 -13.44
#